data_AF-A0A7S1WKM9-F1
#
_entry.id   AF-A0A7S1WKM9-F1
#
_cell.length_a   1.000
_cell.length_b   1.000
_cell.length_c   1.000
_cell.angle_alpha   90.00
_cell.angle_beta   90.00
_cell.angle_gamma   90.00
#
_symmetry.space_group_name_H-M   'P 1'
#
loop_
_entity.id
_entity.type
_entity.pdbx_description
1 polymer ?
#
loop_
_entity_poly.entity_id
_entity_poly.type
_entity_poly.pdbx_seq_one_letter_code
_entity_poly.pdbx_strand_id
1 'polypeptide(L)'
;TWDERKHGALTAKCYIDFNADFWWYDDDSDYIPVISGGLVATTRYWWRASGGFDGGMRGWGGENTDQSLRAWLCGGDIMRAKSSKIAHMWRGQSDNRTDA
;
A
#
# COMPACT_ATOMS: atom_id res chain seq x y z
N THR A 1 5.35 -24.44 6.71
CA THR A 1 6.46 -23.54 7.09
C THR A 1 6.62 -22.52 5.98
N TRP A 2 7.01 -21.27 6.31
CA TRP A 2 7.20 -20.19 5.34
C TRP A 2 8.69 -20.00 5.09
N ASP A 3 9.08 -19.80 3.83
CA ASP A 3 10.45 -19.46 3.43
C ASP A 3 10.50 -18.03 2.88
N GLU A 4 11.36 -17.20 3.48
CA GLU A 4 11.62 -15.86 2.99
C GLU A 4 12.30 -15.95 1.62
N ARG A 5 11.68 -15.34 0.59
CA ARG A 5 12.35 -15.21 -0.71
C ARG A 5 13.51 -14.23 -0.57
N LYS A 6 14.71 -14.68 -0.94
CA LYS A 6 15.89 -13.80 -1.09
C LYS A 6 15.54 -12.70 -2.10
N HIS A 7 15.83 -11.44 -1.77
CA HIS A 7 15.47 -10.24 -2.55
C HIS A 7 13.97 -9.87 -2.52
N GLY A 8 13.28 -10.10 -1.40
CA GLY A 8 11.97 -9.50 -1.17
C GLY A 8 12.00 -7.98 -1.40
N ALA A 9 10.90 -7.43 -1.88
CA ALA A 9 10.73 -6.01 -2.23
C ALA A 9 10.68 -5.11 -0.97
N LEU A 10 11.75 -5.13 -0.16
CA LEU A 10 11.83 -4.48 1.15
C LEU A 10 11.79 -2.94 1.07
N THR A 11 12.28 -2.40 -0.03
CA THR A 11 12.40 -0.96 -0.30
C THR A 11 11.48 -0.50 -1.41
N ALA A 12 10.79 -1.42 -2.08
CA ALA A 12 9.90 -1.09 -3.18
C ALA A 12 8.69 -0.27 -2.70
N LYS A 13 8.39 0.78 -3.46
CA LYS A 13 7.31 1.73 -3.19
C LYS A 13 6.41 1.80 -4.39
N CYS A 14 5.16 2.15 -4.15
CA CYS A 14 4.19 2.28 -5.21
C CYS A 14 4.02 3.74 -5.62
N TYR A 15 3.73 3.95 -6.90
CA TYR A 15 3.28 5.22 -7.45
C TYR A 15 2.13 4.99 -8.44
N ILE A 16 1.34 6.04 -8.67
CA ILE A 16 0.37 6.07 -9.78
C ILE A 16 0.94 6.93 -10.90
N ASP A 17 0.68 6.57 -12.14
CA ASP A 17 0.94 7.43 -13.28
C ASP A 17 -0.34 8.15 -13.77
N PHE A 18 -0.21 8.95 -14.83
CA PHE A 18 -1.34 9.68 -15.41
C PHE A 18 -2.33 8.80 -16.18
N ASN A 19 -2.02 7.52 -16.41
CA ASN A 19 -2.96 6.53 -16.90
C ASN A 19 -3.75 5.87 -15.76
N ALA A 20 -3.49 6.29 -14.51
CA ALA A 20 -3.96 5.65 -13.29
C ALA A 20 -3.46 4.20 -13.14
N ASP A 21 -2.34 3.85 -13.77
CA ASP A 21 -1.68 2.57 -13.58
C ASP A 21 -0.85 2.58 -12.29
N PHE A 22 -0.67 1.38 -11.74
CA PHE A 22 0.00 1.17 -10.46
C PHE A 22 1.35 0.48 -10.68
N TRP A 23 2.41 1.18 -10.32
CA TRP A 23 3.78 0.75 -10.61
C TRP A 23 4.65 0.74 -9.36
N TRP A 24 5.80 0.08 -9.47
CA TRP A 24 6.77 -0.06 -8.41
C TRP A 24 8.08 0.63 -8.77
N TYR A 25 8.68 1.29 -7.79
CA TYR A 25 10.01 1.88 -7.91
C TYR A 25 10.77 1.71 -6.60
N ASP A 26 12.08 1.97 -6.62
CA ASP A 26 12.95 1.91 -5.45
C ASP A 26 13.83 3.17 -5.38
N ASP A 27 13.92 3.76 -4.20
CA ASP A 27 14.82 4.86 -3.87
C ASP A 27 15.10 4.92 -2.35
N ASP A 28 16.06 5.76 -1.94
CA ASP A 28 16.50 5.87 -0.53
C ASP A 28 15.53 6.64 0.37
N SER A 29 14.51 7.32 -0.18
CA SER A 29 13.56 8.13 0.58
C SER A 29 12.78 7.27 1.58
N ASP A 30 12.19 7.91 2.60
CA ASP A 30 11.26 7.22 3.49
C ASP A 30 9.81 7.46 3.12
N TYR A 31 9.55 8.49 2.32
CA TYR A 31 8.23 8.83 1.84
C TYR A 31 7.75 7.85 0.77
N ILE A 32 6.47 7.52 0.83
CA ILE A 32 5.80 6.62 -0.10
C ILE A 32 4.73 7.43 -0.83
N PRO A 33 4.78 7.56 -2.17
CA PRO A 33 3.76 8.29 -2.92
C PRO A 33 2.38 7.64 -2.78
N VAL A 34 2.32 6.32 -2.90
CA VAL A 34 1.07 5.55 -2.84
C VAL A 34 1.27 4.31 -1.99
N ILE A 35 0.34 4.05 -1.06
CA ILE A 35 0.36 2.81 -0.28
C ILE A 35 0.11 1.61 -1.20
N SER A 36 0.71 0.46 -0.87
CA SER A 36 0.42 -0.81 -1.56
C SER A 36 -1.02 -1.29 -1.35
N GLY A 37 -1.71 -0.73 -0.36
CA GLY A 37 -3.09 -1.03 0.01
C GLY A 37 -3.16 -1.68 1.39
N GLY A 38 -3.20 -3.01 1.43
CA GLY A 38 -3.62 -3.78 2.62
C GLY A 38 -2.68 -3.79 3.83
N LEU A 39 -1.48 -3.22 3.73
CA LEU A 39 -0.48 -3.20 4.81
C LEU A 39 -0.14 -1.77 5.20
N VAL A 40 -0.98 -1.17 6.05
CA VAL A 40 -0.83 0.21 6.51
C VAL A 40 -1.20 0.32 7.98
N ALA A 41 -0.52 1.22 8.69
CA ALA A 41 -0.89 1.63 10.04
C ALA A 41 -1.24 3.12 10.03
N THR A 42 -2.33 3.50 10.70
CA THR A 42 -2.74 4.89 10.84
C THR A 42 -3.36 5.14 12.21
N THR A 43 -3.35 6.38 12.67
CA THR A 43 -3.97 6.74 13.95
C THR A 43 -5.49 6.76 13.81
N ARG A 44 -6.19 6.36 14.88
CA ARG A 44 -7.67 6.49 14.94
C ARG A 44 -8.12 7.94 14.74
N TYR A 45 -7.32 8.90 15.19
CA TYR A 45 -7.59 10.32 15.00
C TYR A 45 -7.56 10.68 13.52
N TRP A 46 -6.44 10.40 12.82
CA TRP A 46 -6.32 10.64 11.39
C TRP A 46 -7.42 9.96 10.59
N TRP A 47 -7.69 8.67 10.85
CA TRP A 47 -8.75 7.91 10.18
C TRP A 47 -10.12 8.61 10.23
N ARG A 48 -10.45 9.21 11.38
CA ARG A 48 -11.71 9.93 11.55
C ARG A 48 -11.68 11.31 10.91
N ALA A 49 -10.56 12.02 11.06
CA ALA A 49 -10.39 13.37 10.51
C ALA A 49 -10.35 13.36 8.97
N SER A 50 -9.75 12.34 8.37
CA SER A 50 -9.70 12.15 6.92
C SER A 50 -11.02 11.64 6.35
N GLY A 51 -11.94 11.12 7.18
CA GLY A 51 -13.22 10.57 6.72
C GLY A 51 -13.18 9.10 6.32
N GLY A 52 -12.10 8.37 6.63
CA GLY A 52 -11.96 6.94 6.37
C GLY A 52 -12.04 6.58 4.88
N PHE A 53 -12.52 5.37 4.58
CA PHE A 53 -12.81 4.95 3.22
C PHE A 53 -14.06 5.62 2.67
N ASP A 54 -14.07 5.86 1.36
CA ASP A 54 -15.27 6.26 0.63
C ASP A 54 -16.31 5.13 0.61
N GLY A 55 -17.49 5.39 1.19
CA GLY A 55 -18.60 4.43 1.22
C GLY A 55 -19.22 4.12 -0.14
N GLY A 56 -18.87 4.88 -1.19
CA GLY A 56 -19.25 4.62 -2.57
C GLY A 56 -18.41 3.55 -3.27
N MET A 57 -17.23 3.19 -2.72
CA MET A 57 -16.36 2.16 -3.30
C MET A 57 -17.01 0.78 -3.22
N ARG A 58 -16.85 0.00 -4.30
CA ARG A 58 -17.39 -1.36 -4.41
C ARG A 58 -16.36 -2.29 -5.02
N GLY A 59 -16.33 -3.53 -4.55
CA GLY A 59 -15.40 -4.54 -5.05
C GLY A 59 -13.98 -4.32 -4.52
N TRP A 60 -12.99 -4.41 -5.40
CA TRP A 60 -11.57 -4.33 -5.07
C TRP A 60 -10.83 -3.38 -6.01
N GLY A 61 -9.96 -2.54 -5.46
CA GLY A 61 -9.09 -1.63 -6.20
C GLY A 61 -9.48 -0.16 -6.06
N GLY A 62 -8.47 0.71 -6.03
CA GLY A 62 -8.60 2.17 -5.98
C GLY A 62 -8.59 2.76 -4.58
N GLU A 63 -8.84 1.97 -3.52
CA GLU A 63 -8.84 2.45 -2.14
C GLU A 63 -7.46 2.92 -1.68
N ASN A 64 -6.41 2.27 -2.18
CA ASN A 64 -5.03 2.64 -1.96
C ASN A 64 -4.69 4.01 -2.58
N THR A 65 -5.20 4.29 -3.77
CA THR A 65 -5.04 5.58 -4.46
C THR A 65 -5.81 6.68 -3.74
N ASP A 66 -7.08 6.45 -3.37
CA ASP A 66 -7.89 7.43 -2.62
C ASP A 66 -7.23 7.83 -1.30
N GLN A 67 -6.83 6.86 -0.48
CA GLN A 67 -6.21 7.16 0.81
C GLN A 67 -4.86 7.87 0.65
N SER A 68 -4.10 7.53 -0.41
CA SER A 68 -2.79 8.15 -0.64
C SER A 68 -2.92 9.61 -1.08
N LEU A 69 -3.78 9.88 -2.07
CA LEU A 69 -4.07 11.24 -2.51
C LEU A 69 -4.64 12.07 -1.36
N ARG A 70 -5.53 11.49 -0.56
CA ARG A 70 -6.11 12.16 0.61
C ARG A 70 -5.06 12.52 1.65
N ALA A 71 -4.12 11.62 1.96
CA ALA A 71 -3.03 11.94 2.86
C ALA A 71 -2.22 13.14 2.37
N TRP A 72 -1.73 13.08 1.13
CA TRP A 72 -0.86 14.13 0.59
C TRP A 72 -1.57 15.48 0.39
N LEU A 73 -2.81 15.47 -0.08
CA LEU A 73 -3.55 16.70 -0.37
C LEU A 73 -4.19 17.33 0.87
N CYS A 74 -4.41 16.56 1.94
CA CYS A 74 -5.02 17.05 3.18
C CYS A 74 -4.01 17.28 4.31
N GLY A 75 -2.70 17.35 4.01
CA GLY A 75 -1.66 17.75 4.95
C GLY A 75 -1.09 16.62 5.81
N GLY A 76 -1.34 15.36 5.43
CA GLY A 76 -0.66 14.19 5.98
C GLY A 76 0.54 13.76 5.14
N ASP A 77 1.20 12.71 5.60
CA ASP A 77 2.32 12.06 4.95
C ASP A 77 2.16 10.53 4.98
N ILE A 78 2.93 9.86 4.15
CA ILE A 78 2.98 8.39 4.09
C ILE A 78 4.44 8.00 4.10
N MET A 79 4.84 7.17 5.07
CA MET A 79 6.23 6.79 5.27
C MET A 79 6.38 5.29 5.54
N ARG A 80 7.53 4.73 5.12
CA ARG A 80 7.91 3.36 5.47
C ARG A 80 8.36 3.26 6.93
N ALA A 81 7.83 2.29 7.66
CA ALA A 81 8.36 1.93 8.98
C ALA A 81 9.53 0.93 8.82
N LYS A 82 10.78 1.42 8.75
CA LYS A 82 11.98 0.59 8.43
C LYS A 82 12.17 -0.66 9.29
N SER A 83 11.74 -0.62 10.55
CA SER A 83 11.84 -1.76 11.48
C SER A 83 10.67 -2.74 11.36
N SER A 84 9.59 -2.36 10.69
CA SER A 84 8.41 -3.19 10.49
C SER A 84 8.59 -4.05 9.25
N LYS A 85 8.64 -5.37 9.45
CA LYS A 85 8.72 -6.36 8.36
C LYS A 85 7.46 -7.21 8.39
N ILE A 86 6.67 -7.11 7.33
CA ILE A 86 5.41 -7.86 7.19
C ILE A 86 5.51 -8.69 5.90
N ALA A 87 5.41 -10.01 6.05
CA ALA A 87 5.39 -10.91 4.90
C ALA A 87 4.03 -10.83 4.20
N HIS A 88 4.04 -10.63 2.88
CA HIS A 88 2.87 -10.75 2.03
C HIS A 88 3.04 -11.94 1.07
N MET A 89 2.09 -12.87 1.09
CA MET A 89 2.06 -13.97 0.13
C MET A 89 1.39 -13.48 -1.15
N TRP A 90 2.20 -13.16 -2.16
CA TRP A 90 1.69 -12.78 -3.47
C TRP A 90 0.91 -13.91 -4.12
N ARG A 91 -0.24 -13.58 -4.72
CA ARG A 91 -1.02 -14.55 -5.50
C ARG A 91 -0.25 -14.91 -6.75
N GLY A 92 -0.02 -16.20 -6.96
CA GLY A 92 0.56 -16.74 -8.19
C GLY A 92 -0.53 -17.46 -8.98
N GLN A 93 -0.50 -17.38 -10.31
CA GLN A 93 -1.47 -18.07 -11.17
C GLN A 93 -1.49 -19.61 -10.95
N SER A 94 -0.45 -20.17 -10.34
CA SER A 94 -0.31 -21.60 -10.06
C SER A 94 -0.30 -21.97 -8.57
N ASP A 95 -0.46 -21.02 -7.65
CA ASP A 95 -0.41 -21.30 -6.20
C ASP A 95 -1.84 -21.41 -5.63
N ASN A 96 -2.30 -22.65 -5.49
CA ASN A 96 -3.62 -23.00 -4.94
C ASN A 96 -3.88 -22.50 -3.53
N ARG A 97 -2.83 -22.11 -2.78
CA ARG A 97 -2.97 -21.49 -1.46
C ARG A 97 -3.41 -20.03 -1.54
N THR A 98 -3.42 -19.47 -2.74
CA THR A 98 -3.75 -18.06 -3.01
C THR A 98 -5.00 -17.88 -3.88
N ASP A 99 -5.70 -18.98 -4.17
CA ASP A 99 -7.00 -18.98 -4.83
C ASP A 99 -8.06 -18.34 -3.90
N ALA A 100 -8.87 -17.42 -4.45
CA ALA A 100 -9.87 -16.66 -3.74
C ALA A 100 -11.26 -17.32 -3.80
#